data_AF-A0A6M5J8B0-F1
#
_entry.id   AF-A0A6M5J8B0-F1
#
_cell.length_a   1.000
_cell.length_b   1.000
_cell.length_c   1.000
_cell.angle_alpha   90.00
_cell.angle_beta   90.00
_cell.angle_gamma   90.00
#
_symmetry.space_group_name_H-M   'P 1'
#
loop_
_entity.id
_entity.type
_entity.pdbx_description
1 polymer ?
#
loop_
_entity_poly.entity_id
_entity_poly.type
_entity_poly.pdbx_seq_one_letter_code
_entity_poly.pdbx_strand_id
1 'polypeptide(L)' 'MSADRTRIDAILGCAEAKGREAQANHIAFNTNMSLTEARGLLSASGRALSAAEKEEHDLQSTLALVRSAGVPGYRTAP' A
#
# COMPACT_ATOMS: atom_id res chain seq x y z
N MET A 1 -20.37 10.08 -21.28
CA MET A 1 -19.59 9.80 -20.06
C MET A 1 -19.09 8.37 -20.14
N SER A 2 -17.77 8.13 -20.12
CA SER A 2 -17.23 6.76 -20.16
C SER A 2 -17.45 6.06 -18.82
N ALA A 3 -17.65 4.74 -18.85
CA ALA A 3 -17.85 3.92 -17.65
C ALA A 3 -16.67 4.08 -16.66
N ASP A 4 -15.46 4.29 -17.18
CA ASP A 4 -14.26 4.56 -16.39
C ASP A 4 -14.37 5.86 -15.58
N ARG A 5 -14.82 6.94 -16.23
CA ARG A 5 -14.96 8.25 -15.59
C ARG A 5 -15.97 8.20 -14.44
N THR A 6 -17.11 7.55 -14.67
CA THR A 6 -18.14 7.36 -13.64
C THR A 6 -17.59 6.57 -12.45
N ARG A 7 -16.77 5.55 -12.69
CA ARG A 7 -16.14 4.75 -11.63
C ARG A 7 -15.11 5.57 -10.84
N ILE A 8 -14.24 6.31 -11.54
CA ILE A 8 -13.21 7.16 -10.93
C ILE A 8 -13.86 8.19 -9.99
N ASP A 9 -14.83 8.95 -10.49
CA ASP A 9 -15.55 9.95 -9.69
C ASP A 9 -16.23 9.31 -8.48
N ALA A 10 -16.80 8.12 -8.65
CA ALA A 10 -17.47 7.42 -7.57
C ALA A 10 -16.49 6.88 -6.51
N ILE A 11 -15.28 6.44 -6.87
CA ILE A 11 -14.24 5.99 -5.93
C ILE A 11 -13.69 7.19 -5.14
N LEU A 12 -13.39 8.30 -5.83
CA LEU A 12 -12.86 9.51 -5.20
C LEU A 12 -13.89 10.20 -4.29
N GLY A 13 -15.18 10.11 -4.64
CA GLY A 13 -16.29 10.68 -3.88
C GLY A 13 -16.83 9.81 -2.72
N CYS A 14 -16.29 8.61 -2.49
CA CYS A 14 -16.75 7.75 -1.40
C CYS A 14 -16.37 8.31 -0.03
N ALA A 15 -17.22 8.11 0.98
CA ALA A 15 -16.94 8.54 2.36
C ALA A 15 -15.69 7.84 2.92
N GLU A 16 -15.45 6.60 2.51
CA GLU A 16 -14.30 5.78 2.88
C GLU A 16 -12.98 6.27 2.26
N ALA A 17 -13.06 7.00 1.13
CA ALA A 17 -11.90 7.66 0.53
C ALA A 17 -11.45 8.90 1.32
N LYS A 18 -12.33 9.45 2.17
CA LYS A 18 -12.02 10.62 3.00
C LYS A 18 -10.95 10.27 4.03
N GLY A 19 -9.80 10.94 3.94
CA GLY A 19 -8.60 10.63 4.73
C GLY A 19 -7.71 9.53 4.15
N ARG A 20 -8.01 9.05 2.93
CA ARG A 20 -7.25 8.05 2.16
C ARG A 20 -7.19 8.41 0.68
N GLU A 21 -7.21 9.70 0.37
CA GLU A 21 -7.35 10.23 -1.00
C GLU A 21 -6.22 9.73 -1.92
N ALA A 22 -5.01 9.55 -1.38
CA ALA A 22 -3.89 8.97 -2.12
C ALA A 22 -4.16 7.51 -2.53
N GLN A 23 -4.72 6.70 -1.62
CA GLN A 23 -5.08 5.31 -1.90
C GLN A 23 -6.27 5.25 -2.88
N ALA A 24 -7.27 6.11 -2.71
CA ALA A 24 -8.40 6.21 -3.62
C ALA A 24 -7.97 6.66 -5.04
N ASN A 25 -7.06 7.63 -5.15
CA ASN A 25 -6.46 8.02 -6.43
C ASN A 25 -5.68 6.87 -7.06
N HIS A 26 -4.88 6.15 -6.28
CA HIS A 26 -4.16 4.99 -6.79
C HIS A 26 -5.13 3.93 -7.34
N ILE A 27 -6.19 3.60 -6.59
CA ILE A 27 -7.21 2.65 -7.04
C ILE A 27 -7.91 3.18 -8.30
N ALA A 28 -8.29 4.45 -8.34
CA ALA A 28 -9.03 5.03 -9.46
C ALA A 28 -8.21 5.12 -10.76
N PHE A 29 -6.91 5.41 -10.68
CA PHE A 29 -6.08 5.67 -11.86
C PHE A 29 -5.11 4.54 -12.23
N ASN A 30 -4.74 3.69 -11.28
CA ASN A 30 -3.77 2.61 -11.50
C ASN A 30 -4.40 1.22 -11.46
N THR A 31 -5.71 1.11 -11.16
CA THR A 31 -6.38 -0.18 -11.07
C THR A 31 -7.71 -0.19 -11.83
N ASN A 32 -8.12 -1.38 -12.26
CA ASN A 32 -9.41 -1.60 -12.91
C ASN A 32 -10.47 -2.14 -11.91
N MET A 33 -10.36 -1.80 -10.62
CA MET A 33 -11.29 -2.24 -9.59
C MET A 33 -12.63 -1.50 -9.65
N SER A 34 -13.71 -2.24 -9.39
CA SER A 34 -15.04 -1.64 -9.26
C SER A 34 -15.16 -0.87 -7.95
N LEU A 35 -16.12 0.05 -7.86
CA LEU A 35 -16.31 0.86 -6.66
C LEU A 35 -16.57 0.02 -5.39
N THR A 36 -17.24 -1.13 -5.51
CA THR A 36 -17.47 -2.04 -4.37
C THR A 36 -16.16 -2.60 -3.83
N GLU A 37 -15.29 -3.08 -4.71
CA GLU A 37 -13.96 -3.58 -4.37
C GLU A 37 -13.09 -2.47 -3.77
N ALA A 38 -13.11 -1.29 -4.39
CA ALA A 38 -12.40 -0.11 -3.91
C ALA A 38 -12.83 0.27 -2.49
N ARG A 39 -14.14 0.29 -2.21
CA ARG A 39 -14.67 0.53 -0.86
C ARG A 39 -14.25 -0.54 0.12
N GLY A 40 -14.32 -1.80 -0.26
CA GLY A 40 -13.83 -2.92 0.56
C GLY A 40 -12.37 -2.72 0.94
N LEU A 41 -11.53 -2.31 -0.01
CA LEU A 41 -10.10 -2.10 0.20
C LEU A 41 -9.79 -0.85 1.05
N LEU A 42 -10.54 0.24 0.83
CA LEU A 42 -10.48 1.46 1.64
C LEU A 42 -10.98 1.22 3.07
N SER A 43 -11.98 0.34 3.26
CA SER A 43 -12.52 -0.03 4.57
C SER A 43 -11.64 -1.04 5.31
N ALA A 44 -11.09 -2.04 4.59
CA ALA A 44 -10.25 -3.11 5.15
C ALA A 44 -8.85 -2.63 5.47
N SER A 45 -8.33 -1.68 4.69
CA SER A 45 -7.19 -0.89 5.15
C SER A 45 -7.65 -0.23 6.46
N GLY A 46 -7.12 -0.61 7.62
CA GLY A 46 -7.34 0.17 8.84
C GLY A 46 -6.95 1.63 8.58
N ARG A 47 -7.54 2.61 9.30
CA ARG A 47 -7.21 4.03 9.13
C ARG A 47 -5.70 4.18 9.23
N ALA A 48 -5.05 4.37 8.08
CA ALA A 48 -3.62 4.34 7.98
C ALA A 48 -3.09 5.58 8.70
N LEU A 49 -2.75 5.40 9.97
CA LEU A 49 -1.59 6.08 10.50
C LEU A 49 -0.43 5.61 9.61
N SER A 50 0.06 6.51 8.76
CA SER A 50 1.29 6.37 7.96
C SER A 50 1.22 5.42 6.75
N ALA A 51 0.94 5.99 5.58
CA ALA A 51 1.16 5.36 4.28
C ALA A 51 2.53 5.76 3.69
N ALA A 52 3.60 5.53 4.46
CA ALA A 52 4.97 5.44 3.93
C ALA A 52 5.64 4.09 4.27
N GLU A 53 5.01 3.23 5.10
CA GLU A 53 5.79 2.26 5.88
C GLU A 53 5.40 0.79 5.69
N LYS A 54 4.73 0.40 4.58
CA LYS A 54 4.39 -1.02 4.35
C LYS A 54 5.13 -1.72 3.23
N GLU A 55 5.80 -0.99 2.33
CA GLU A 55 6.76 -1.61 1.40
C GLU A 55 8.19 -1.60 2.00
N GLU A 56 8.47 -0.65 2.90
CA GLU A 56 9.73 -0.60 3.65
C GLU A 56 9.79 -1.59 4.82
N HIS A 57 8.67 -1.97 5.45
CA HIS A 57 8.68 -2.86 6.62
C HIS A 57 8.98 -4.34 6.27
N ASP A 58 8.61 -4.79 5.07
CA ASP A 58 8.96 -6.12 4.57
C ASP A 58 10.46 -6.20 4.24
N LEU A 59 10.99 -5.15 3.61
CA LEU A 59 12.42 -4.99 3.33
C LEU A 59 13.24 -4.73 4.61
N GLN A 60 12.71 -4.00 5.58
CA GLN A 60 13.34 -3.74 6.88
C GLN A 60 13.29 -4.96 7.80
N SER A 61 12.22 -5.76 7.76
CA SER A 61 12.15 -7.03 8.51
C SER A 61 13.15 -8.04 7.96
N THR A 62 13.27 -8.14 6.63
CA THR A 62 14.28 -9.00 6.00
C THR A 62 15.70 -8.49 6.25
N LEU A 63 15.94 -7.17 6.15
CA LEU A 63 17.24 -6.57 6.44
C LEU A 63 17.63 -6.69 7.93
N ALA A 64 16.67 -6.54 8.85
CA ALA A 64 16.89 -6.72 10.29
C ALA A 64 17.23 -8.17 10.63
N LEU A 65 16.61 -9.14 9.96
CA LEU A 65 16.95 -10.56 10.06
C LEU A 65 18.38 -10.81 9.57
N VAL A 66 18.77 -10.27 8.41
CA VAL A 66 20.14 -10.43 7.87
C VAL A 66 21.20 -9.76 8.75
N ARG A 67 20.88 -8.59 9.33
CA ARG A 67 21.79 -7.86 10.22
C ARG A 67 21.99 -8.55 11.57
N SER A 68 20.93 -9.17 12.11
CA SER A 68 20.98 -9.91 13.38
C SER A 68 21.54 -11.33 13.22
N ALA A 69 21.38 -11.93 12.03
CA ALA A 69 21.97 -13.22 11.68
C ALA A 69 23.51 -13.19 11.59
N GLY A 70 24.15 -12.04 11.83
CA GLY A 70 25.59 -11.92 12.01
C GLY A 70 26.33 -12.69 10.93
N VAL A 71 26.29 -12.19 9.69
CA VAL A 71 27.09 -12.73 8.59
C VAL A 71 28.49 -13.05 9.13
N PRO A 72 28.88 -14.33 9.23
CA PRO A 72 30.21 -14.68 9.70
C PRO A 72 31.15 -14.02 8.71
N GLY A 73 31.86 -13.00 9.19
CA GLY A 73 32.88 -12.35 8.40
C GLY A 73 33.79 -13.43 7.86
N TYR A 74 34.02 -13.43 6.56
CA TYR A 74 35.05 -14.23 5.89
C TYR A 74 36.47 -13.74 6.27
N ARG A 75 36.66 -13.33 7.52
CA ARG A 75 37.96 -13.13 8.17
C ARG A 75 37.95 -14.10 9.34
N THR A 76 38.80 -15.11 9.38
CA THR A 76 40.25 -14.95 9.31
C THR A 76 40.97 -16.18 8.75
N ALA A 77 41.97 -15.94 7.89
CA ALA A 77 43.10 -16.83 7.60
C ALA A 77 43.91 -17.14 8.90
N PRO A 78 44.82 -18.13 8.94
CA PRO A 78 46.00 -18.25 8.07
C PRO A 78 45.99 -19.40 7.07
#